data_AF-A0A6N8RCA4-F1
#
_entry.id   AF-A0A6N8RCA4-F1
#
_cell.length_a   1.000
_cell.length_b   1.000
_cell.length_c   1.000
_cell.angle_alpha   90.00
_cell.angle_beta   90.00
_cell.angle_gamma   90.00
#
_symmetry.space_group_name_H-M   'P 1'
#
loop_
_entity.id
_entity.type
_entity.pdbx_description
1 polymer ?
#
loop_
_entity_poly.entity_id
_entity_poly.type
_entity_poly.pdbx_seq_one_letter_code
_entity_poly.pdbx_strand_id
1 'polypeptide(L)'
;LKQYGDFENGIPVHDTIARVVSCISPAKFHECFINWMRDCHSSNDKDVIAIDGKTLRHSYDKSRRRGAIHVISAFSTMHSL
;
A
#
# COMPACT_ATOMS: atom_id res chain seq x y z
N LEU A 1 -12.55 3.26 -14.19
CA LEU A 1 -12.36 4.74 -14.04
C LEU A 1 -13.58 5.53 -14.48
N LYS A 2 -14.18 5.26 -15.65
CA LYS A 2 -15.40 5.98 -16.12
C LYS A 2 -16.58 6.03 -15.13
N GLN A 3 -16.67 5.08 -14.18
CA GLN A 3 -17.70 5.07 -13.13
C GLN A 3 -17.38 5.94 -11.91
N TYR A 4 -16.17 6.49 -11.82
CA TYR A 4 -15.66 7.22 -10.64
C TYR A 4 -15.42 8.71 -10.90
N GLY A 5 -15.76 9.21 -12.09
CA GLY A 5 -15.58 10.61 -12.45
C GLY A 5 -15.83 10.84 -13.92
N ASP A 6 -15.83 12.12 -14.30
CA ASP A 6 -16.11 12.54 -15.66
C ASP A 6 -14.83 12.51 -16.51
N PHE A 7 -14.83 11.61 -17.49
CA PHE A 7 -13.72 11.41 -18.43
C PHE A 7 -14.21 11.70 -19.86
N GLU A 8 -14.79 12.87 -20.09
CA GLU A 8 -15.30 13.29 -21.41
C GLU A 8 -14.24 13.17 -22.51
N ASN A 9 -12.99 13.47 -22.17
CA ASN A 9 -11.82 13.37 -23.06
C ASN A 9 -11.09 12.02 -22.99
N GLY A 10 -11.71 11.00 -22.39
CA GLY A 10 -11.13 9.67 -22.21
C GLY A 10 -10.31 9.53 -20.92
N ILE A 11 -9.96 8.28 -20.60
CA ILE A 11 -9.14 7.96 -19.43
C ILE A 11 -7.68 8.29 -19.76
N PRO A 12 -6.98 9.10 -18.95
CA PRO A 12 -5.57 9.38 -19.16
C PRO A 12 -4.75 8.08 -19.12
N VAL A 13 -3.85 7.93 -20.09
CA VAL A 13 -2.93 6.79 -20.13
C VAL A 13 -1.91 6.89 -18.98
N HIS A 14 -1.25 5.77 -18.68
CA HIS A 14 -0.31 5.66 -17.55
C HIS A 14 0.75 6.76 -17.54
N ASP A 15 1.33 7.13 -18.69
CA ASP A 15 2.32 8.21 -18.79
C ASP A 15 1.76 9.59 -18.41
N THR A 16 0.49 9.84 -18.68
CA THR A 16 -0.17 11.11 -18.30
C THR A 16 -0.29 11.20 -16.78
N ILE A 17 -0.70 10.11 -16.15
CA ILE A 17 -0.81 10.02 -14.68
C ILE A 17 0.59 10.14 -14.06
N ALA A 18 1.57 9.41 -14.58
CA ALA A 18 2.94 9.43 -14.09
C ALA A 18 3.52 10.85 -14.11
N ARG A 19 3.37 11.57 -15.23
CA ARG A 19 3.86 12.95 -15.36
C ARG A 19 3.23 13.89 -14.34
N VAL A 20 1.92 13.80 -14.12
CA VAL A 20 1.23 14.63 -13.12
C VAL A 20 1.77 14.33 -11.71
N VAL A 21 1.90 13.06 -11.34
CA VAL A 21 2.43 12.66 -10.03
C VAL A 21 3.89 13.09 -9.87
N SER A 22 4.71 12.97 -10.92
CA SER A 22 6.12 13.38 -10.91
C SER A 22 6.32 14.88 -10.74
N CYS A 23 5.33 15.72 -11.07
CA CYS A 23 5.40 17.15 -10.84
C CYS A 23 5.13 17.55 -9.36
N ILE A 24 4.65 16.63 -8.53
CA ILE A 24 4.35 16.91 -7.12
C ILE A 24 5.65 16.87 -6.32
N SER A 25 5.87 17.87 -5.46
CA SER A 25 6.98 17.85 -4.51
C SER A 25 6.91 16.60 -3.62
N PRO A 26 7.96 15.75 -3.59
CA PRO A 26 7.96 14.53 -2.78
C PRO A 26 7.70 14.80 -1.29
N ALA A 27 8.25 15.90 -0.76
CA ALA A 27 8.06 16.29 0.63
C ALA A 27 6.59 16.65 0.92
N LYS A 28 5.93 17.36 0.00
CA LYS A 28 4.51 17.72 0.14
C LYS A 28 3.59 16.52 -0.04
N PHE A 29 3.90 15.65 -1.00
CA PHE A 29 3.17 14.39 -1.14
C PHE A 29 3.24 13.55 0.13
N HIS A 30 4.42 13.42 0.72
CA HIS A 30 4.63 12.69 1.98
C HIS A 30 3.82 13.30 3.14
N GLU A 31 3.84 14.62 3.30
CA GLU A 31 3.06 15.34 4.31
C GLU A 31 1.55 15.08 4.15
N CYS A 32 1.02 15.27 2.94
CA CYS A 32 -0.39 15.02 2.63
C CYS A 32 -0.78 13.56 2.88
N PHE A 33 0.07 12.61 2.49
CA PHE A 33 -0.17 11.19 2.69
C PHE A 33 -0.26 10.82 4.18
N ILE A 34 0.64 11.32 5.02
CA ILE A 34 0.60 11.10 6.46
C ILE A 34 -0.68 11.68 7.07
N ASN A 35 -1.06 12.89 6.68
CA ASN A 35 -2.26 13.54 7.20
C ASN A 35 -3.52 12.76 6.80
N TRP A 36 -3.62 12.34 5.54
CA TRP A 36 -4.72 11.48 5.08
C TRP A 36 -4.79 10.16 5.85
N MET A 37 -3.65 9.49 6.07
CA MET A 37 -3.62 8.25 6.87
C MET A 37 -4.08 8.49 8.31
N ARG A 38 -3.73 9.63 8.91
CA ARG A 38 -4.18 10.01 10.26
C ARG A 38 -5.70 10.22 10.29
N ASP A 39 -6.26 10.88 9.28
CA ASP A 39 -7.70 11.11 9.16
C ASP A 39 -8.49 9.81 8.95
N CYS A 40 -7.90 8.84 8.24
CA CYS A 40 -8.49 7.50 8.13
C CYS A 40 -8.48 6.72 9.46
N HIS A 41 -7.64 7.11 10.43
CA HIS A 41 -7.55 6.45 11.74
C HIS A 41 -8.40 7.12 12.81
N SER A 42 -8.74 8.40 12.68
CA SER A 42 -9.59 9.10 13.65
C SER A 42 -11.07 8.65 13.63
N SER A 43 -11.50 7.85 12.64
CA SER A 43 -12.87 7.35 12.56
C SER A 43 -13.14 6.03 13.28
N ASN A 44 -12.10 5.30 13.71
CA ASN A 44 -12.24 3.97 14.32
C ASN A 44 -11.43 3.85 15.61
N ASP A 45 -12.12 3.72 16.76
CA ASP A 45 -11.56 3.38 18.08
C ASP A 45 -10.93 1.96 18.18
N LYS A 46 -10.55 1.38 17.04
CA LYS A 46 -10.02 0.00 16.95
C LYS A 46 -8.56 0.04 16.55
N ASP A 47 -7.76 -0.75 17.25
CA ASP A 47 -6.34 -0.91 16.94
C ASP A 47 -6.13 -1.37 15.49
N VAL A 48 -5.17 -0.75 14.82
CA VAL A 48 -4.77 -1.05 13.44
C VAL A 48 -3.52 -1.91 13.49
N ILE A 49 -3.66 -3.17 13.08
CA ILE A 49 -2.54 -4.10 12.97
C ILE A 49 -2.07 -4.13 11.51
N ALA A 50 -0.88 -3.60 11.25
CA ALA A 50 -0.21 -3.72 9.96
C ALA A 50 0.30 -5.15 9.78
N ILE A 51 -0.18 -5.86 8.74
CA ILE A 51 0.25 -7.22 8.39
C ILE A 51 1.03 -7.14 7.08
N ASP A 52 2.28 -7.61 7.10
CA ASP A 52 3.13 -7.71 5.93
C ASP A 52 3.62 -9.15 5.75
N GLY A 53 3.62 -9.62 4.50
CA GLY A 53 3.96 -10.99 4.14
C GLY A 53 5.01 -11.03 3.03
N LYS A 54 6.14 -11.69 3.28
CA LYS A 54 7.20 -11.90 2.29
C LYS A 54 7.35 -13.39 2.00
N THR A 55 7.46 -13.75 0.73
CA THR A 55 7.80 -15.13 0.34
C THR A 55 9.27 -15.20 -0.04
N LEU A 56 10.02 -16.09 0.59
CA LEU A 56 11.46 -16.21 0.34
C LEU A 56 11.69 -16.87 -1.04
N ARG A 57 12.40 -16.17 -1.93
CA ARG A 57 12.68 -16.63 -3.29
C ARG A 57 13.49 -17.93 -3.26
N HIS A 58 13.11 -18.91 -4.09
CA HIS A 58 13.73 -20.25 -4.19
C HIS A 58 13.76 -21.10 -2.91
N SER A 59 12.95 -20.76 -1.90
CA SER A 59 12.86 -21.56 -0.68
C SER A 59 12.00 -22.83 -0.81
N TYR A 60 11.32 -23.01 -1.95
CA TYR A 60 10.56 -24.21 -2.23
C TYR A 60 11.49 -25.39 -2.52
N ASP A 61 11.06 -26.61 -2.18
CA ASP A 61 11.80 -27.82 -2.49
C ASP A 61 10.84 -28.87 -3.06
N LYS A 62 10.84 -29.01 -4.40
CA LYS A 62 10.00 -29.98 -5.10
C LYS A 62 10.38 -31.43 -4.79
N SER A 63 11.67 -31.70 -4.57
CA SER A 63 12.16 -33.07 -4.29
C SER A 63 11.62 -33.58 -2.95
N ARG A 64 11.45 -32.67 -1.99
CA ARG A 64 10.87 -32.96 -0.67
C ARG A 64 9.40 -32.59 -0.54
N ARG A 65 8.74 -32.22 -1.65
CA ARG A 65 7.34 -31.76 -1.70
C ARG A 65 7.03 -30.63 -0.70
N ARG A 66 7.96 -29.69 -0.53
CA ARG A 66 7.80 -28.51 0.35
C ARG A 66 7.50 -27.26 -0.49
N GLY A 67 6.49 -26.51 -0.06
CA GLY A 67 6.17 -25.19 -0.61
C GLY A 67 7.24 -24.14 -0.23
N ALA A 68 7.10 -22.93 -0.79
CA ALA A 68 7.96 -21.82 -0.43
C ALA A 68 7.74 -21.38 1.03
N ILE A 69 8.77 -20.85 1.66
CA ILE A 69 8.70 -20.25 3.00
C ILE A 69 8.02 -18.88 2.87
N HIS A 70 6.96 -18.71 3.66
CA HIS A 70 6.27 -17.44 3.86
C HIS A 70 6.62 -16.89 5.23
N VAL A 71 7.12 -15.66 5.29
CA VAL A 71 7.41 -14.91 6.51
C VAL A 71 6.34 -13.84 6.66
N ILE A 72 5.66 -13.80 7.80
CA ILE A 72 4.60 -12.84 8.10
C ILE A 72 5.03 -12.03 9.33
N SER A 73 4.92 -10.71 9.23
CA SER A 73 5.09 -9.78 10.35
C SER A 73 3.78 -9.06 10.63
N ALA A 74 3.42 -8.92 11.90
CA ALA A 74 2.30 -8.11 12.37
C ALA A 74 2.83 -7.03 13.33
N PHE A 75 2.41 -5.79 13.14
CA PHE A 75 2.86 -4.65 13.93
C PHE A 75 1.67 -3.78 14.36
N SER A 76 1.63 -3.37 15.62
CA SER A 76 0.68 -2.42 16.19
C SER A 76 1.44 -1.34 16.95
N THR A 77 0.93 -0.09 16.90
CA THR A 77 1.48 1.04 17.64
C THR A 77 0.71 1.35 18.93
N MET A 78 -0.45 0.73 19.18
CA MET A 78 -1.28 1.02 20.36
C MET A 78 -0.86 0.23 21.60
N HIS A 79 -0.17 -0.90 21.43
CA HIS A 79 0.33 -1.71 22.53
C HIS A 79 1.82 -2.00 22.33
N SER A 80 2.66 -1.03 22.70
CA SER A 80 4.08 -1.29 22.96
C SER A 80 4.16 -2.24 24.16
N LEU A 81 4.63 -3.48 23.94
CA LEU A 81 5.07 -4.37 25.03
C LEU A 81 6.38 -3.86 25.64
#